data_AF-A0A010SYT7-F1
#
_entry.id   AF-A0A010SYT7-F1
#
_cell.length_a   1.000
_cell.length_b   1.000
_cell.length_c   1.000
_cell.angle_alpha   90.00
_cell.angle_beta   90.00
_cell.angle_gamma   90.00
#
_symmetry.space_group_name_H-M   'P 1'
#
loop_
_entity.id
_entity.type
_entity.pdbx_description
1 polymer ?
#
loop_
_entity_poly.entity_id
_entity_poly.type
_entity_poly.pdbx_seq_one_letter_code
_entity_poly.pdbx_strand_id
1 'polypeptide(L)'
;MLTRPDKDALRAMLESQVQEKLQHDPDAITTYAAKPEPERKPYTSKQTVQDKAFHKVLEQMRADAEAGVIHTPKHEPHDAGALSLRLDDYPDL
;
A
#
# COMPACT_ATOMS: atom_id res chain seq x y z
N MET A 1 -8.11 -64.25 12.92
CA MET A 1 -9.43 -63.77 12.45
C MET A 1 -9.42 -62.26 12.57
N LEU A 2 -9.26 -61.51 11.48
CA LEU A 2 -9.34 -60.05 11.54
C LEU A 2 -10.81 -59.69 11.78
N THR A 3 -11.14 -59.18 12.96
CA THR A 3 -12.50 -58.76 13.29
C THR A 3 -12.85 -57.56 12.42
N ARG A 4 -13.96 -57.66 11.68
CA ARG A 4 -14.47 -56.53 10.91
C ARG A 4 -14.91 -55.46 11.91
N PRO A 5 -14.34 -54.24 11.85
CA PRO A 5 -14.77 -53.17 12.73
C PRO A 5 -16.24 -52.83 12.46
N ASP A 6 -16.96 -52.48 13.51
CA ASP A 6 -18.31 -51.95 13.40
C ASP A 6 -18.31 -50.66 12.58
N LYS A 7 -19.42 -50.40 11.88
CA LYS A 7 -19.51 -49.27 10.93
C LYS A 7 -19.24 -47.94 11.61
N ASP A 8 -19.70 -47.76 12.85
CA ASP A 8 -19.52 -46.52 13.59
C ASP A 8 -18.10 -46.36 14.14
N ALA A 9 -17.48 -47.46 14.57
CA ALA A 9 -16.06 -47.45 14.95
C ALA A 9 -15.16 -47.11 13.75
N LEU A 10 -15.50 -47.63 12.57
CA LEU A 10 -14.79 -47.33 11.33
C LEU A 10 -14.94 -45.85 10.92
N ARG A 11 -16.15 -45.28 11.05
CA ARG A 11 -16.39 -43.85 10.81
C ARG A 11 -15.56 -42.96 11.73
N ALA A 12 -15.60 -43.23 13.04
CA ALA A 12 -14.84 -42.46 14.02
C ALA A 12 -13.32 -42.50 13.75
N MET A 13 -12.79 -43.67 13.41
CA MET A 13 -11.37 -43.83 13.07
C MET A 13 -10.98 -43.06 11.79
N LEU A 14 -11.84 -43.05 10.77
CA LEU A 14 -11.58 -42.29 9.55
C LEU A 14 -11.66 -40.78 9.79
N GLU A 15 -12.62 -40.32 10.59
CA GLU A 15 -12.75 -38.91 10.97
C GLU A 15 -11.51 -38.40 11.73
N SER A 16 -10.99 -39.18 12.69
CA SER A 16 -9.77 -38.80 13.41
C SER A 16 -8.54 -38.71 12.49
N GLN A 17 -8.41 -39.66 11.55
CA GLN A 17 -7.32 -39.64 10.57
C GLN A 17 -7.40 -38.44 9.64
N VAL A 18 -8.61 -38.08 9.19
CA VAL A 18 -8.81 -36.87 8.37
C VAL A 18 -8.43 -35.63 9.17
N GLN A 19 -8.92 -35.48 10.41
CA GLN A 19 -8.58 -34.33 11.25
C GLN A 19 -7.08 -34.19 11.50
N GLU A 20 -6.39 -35.27 11.81
CA GLU A 20 -4.94 -35.28 12.02
C GLU A 20 -4.19 -34.83 10.75
N LYS A 21 -4.60 -35.34 9.58
CA LYS A 21 -4.00 -34.95 8.29
C LYS A 21 -4.23 -33.49 7.95
N LEU A 22 -5.41 -32.95 8.26
CA LEU A 22 -5.71 -31.53 8.07
C LEU A 22 -4.93 -30.61 9.01
N GLN A 23 -4.64 -31.07 10.23
CA GLN A 23 -3.79 -30.33 11.17
C GLN A 23 -2.32 -30.33 10.73
N HIS A 24 -1.83 -31.44 10.17
CA HIS A 24 -0.44 -31.54 9.73
C HIS A 24 -0.19 -30.80 8.41
N ASP A 25 -1.10 -30.95 7.44
CA ASP A 25 -0.96 -30.42 6.08
C ASP A 25 -2.19 -29.59 5.68
N PRO A 26 -2.32 -28.34 6.13
CA PRO A 26 -3.47 -27.49 5.81
C PRO A 26 -3.57 -27.16 4.32
N ASP A 27 -2.44 -27.14 3.61
CA ASP A 27 -2.37 -26.84 2.17
C ASP A 27 -2.66 -28.07 1.27
N ALA A 28 -2.85 -29.26 1.86
CA ALA A 28 -3.13 -30.47 1.09
C ALA A 28 -4.53 -30.46 0.44
N ILE A 29 -5.49 -29.69 0.99
CA ILE A 29 -6.81 -29.52 0.36
C ILE A 29 -6.72 -28.45 -0.74
N THR A 30 -6.71 -28.90 -1.99
CA THR A 30 -6.98 -28.00 -3.12
C THR A 30 -8.47 -27.71 -3.20
N THR A 31 -8.88 -26.53 -2.74
CA THR A 31 -10.27 -26.06 -2.88
C THR A 31 -10.44 -25.48 -4.29
N TYR A 32 -11.20 -26.15 -5.15
CA TYR A 32 -11.53 -25.68 -6.51
C TYR A 32 -12.57 -24.55 -6.55
N ALA A 33 -13.00 -24.04 -5.39
CA ALA A 33 -13.90 -22.90 -5.33
C ALA A 33 -13.26 -21.70 -6.04
N ALA A 34 -14.06 -20.98 -6.82
CA ALA A 34 -13.64 -19.72 -7.40
C ALA A 34 -13.23 -18.78 -6.25
N LYS A 35 -11.97 -18.36 -6.24
CA LYS A 35 -11.54 -17.28 -5.35
C LYS A 35 -12.31 -16.02 -5.76
N PRO A 36 -12.77 -15.20 -4.79
CA PRO A 36 -13.38 -13.93 -5.13
C PRO A 36 -12.42 -13.13 -6.02
N GLU A 37 -12.98 -12.40 -6.99
CA GLU A 37 -12.17 -11.57 -7.87
C GLU A 37 -11.30 -10.64 -7.03
N PRO A 38 -10.00 -10.52 -7.36
CA PRO A 38 -9.11 -9.66 -6.61
C PRO A 38 -9.63 -8.23 -6.65
N GLU A 39 -9.62 -7.55 -5.50
CA GLU A 39 -10.04 -6.15 -5.44
C GLU A 39 -9.24 -5.31 -6.42
N ARG A 40 -9.96 -4.53 -7.24
CA ARG A 40 -9.34 -3.62 -8.20
C ARG A 40 -8.65 -2.52 -7.41
N LYS A 41 -7.32 -2.46 -7.46
CA LYS A 41 -6.57 -1.35 -6.88
C LYS A 41 -7.05 -0.04 -7.50
N PRO A 42 -7.30 1.01 -6.69
CA PRO A 42 -7.60 2.33 -7.24
C PRO A 42 -6.45 2.79 -8.13
N TYR A 43 -6.77 3.51 -9.20
CA TYR A 43 -5.74 4.10 -10.06
C TYR A 43 -4.95 5.11 -9.23
N THR A 44 -3.66 4.82 -9.03
CA THR A 44 -2.74 5.70 -8.31
C THR A 44 -1.67 6.16 -9.29
N SER A 45 -1.47 7.48 -9.39
CA SER A 45 -0.38 8.03 -10.19
C SER A 45 0.96 7.72 -9.53
N LYS A 46 2.01 7.56 -10.36
CA LYS A 46 3.38 7.48 -9.85
C LYS A 46 3.77 8.84 -9.29
N GLN A 47 4.54 8.84 -8.19
CA GLN A 47 5.11 10.08 -7.66
C GLN A 47 5.95 10.79 -8.72
N THR A 48 5.60 12.04 -8.96
CA THR A 48 6.30 12.97 -9.84
C THR A 48 7.65 13.34 -9.24
N VAL A 49 8.58 13.88 -10.04
CA VAL A 49 9.87 14.39 -9.55
C VAL A 49 9.67 15.47 -8.47
N GLN A 50 8.65 16.32 -8.65
CA GLN A 50 8.27 17.36 -7.69
C GLN A 50 7.78 16.77 -6.37
N ASP A 51 6.93 15.73 -6.41
CA ASP A 51 6.43 15.05 -5.21
C ASP A 51 7.59 14.49 -4.37
N LYS A 52 8.58 13.89 -5.03
CA LYS A 52 9.79 13.38 -4.35
C LYS A 52 10.61 14.50 -3.73
N ALA A 53 10.76 15.64 -4.40
CA ALA A 53 11.46 16.79 -3.86
C ALA A 53 10.72 17.36 -2.63
N PHE A 54 9.39 17.44 -2.70
CA PHE A 54 8.56 17.91 -1.61
C PHE A 54 8.66 17.00 -0.37
N HIS A 55 8.63 15.68 -0.56
CA HIS A 55 8.83 14.73 0.55
C HIS A 55 10.19 14.92 1.24
N LYS A 56 11.26 15.16 0.48
CA LYS A 56 12.59 15.44 1.05
C LYS A 56 12.61 16.73 1.88
N VAL A 57 11.94 17.78 1.41
CA VAL A 57 11.83 19.05 2.16
C VAL A 57 11.05 18.83 3.46
N LEU A 58 9.96 18.07 3.43
CA LEU A 58 9.21 17.75 4.64
C LEU A 58 10.05 16.95 5.66
N GLU A 59 10.85 15.99 5.19
CA GLU A 59 11.77 15.24 6.05
C GLU A 59 12.84 16.14 6.67
N GLN A 60 13.42 17.06 5.89
CA GLN A 60 14.37 18.06 6.38
C GLN A 60 13.74 18.94 7.45
N MET A 61 12.56 19.51 7.20
CA MET A 61 11.86 20.35 8.17
C MET A 61 11.55 19.61 9.49
N ARG A 62 11.25 18.31 9.44
CA ARG A 62 11.05 17.50 10.66
C ARG A 62 12.36 17.34 11.43
N ALA A 63 13.45 17.02 10.75
CA ALA A 63 14.78 16.90 11.37
C ALA A 63 15.23 18.24 11.98
N ASP A 64 15.00 19.35 11.28
CA ASP A 64 15.36 20.68 11.74
C ASP A 64 14.52 21.11 12.95
N ALA A 65 13.23 20.75 12.97
CA ALA A 65 12.35 20.97 14.13
C ALA A 65 12.81 20.16 15.35
N GLU A 66 13.20 18.90 15.17
CA GLU A 66 13.80 18.07 16.24
C GLU A 66 15.13 18.66 16.74
N ALA A 67 15.91 19.25 15.83
CA ALA A 67 17.16 19.95 16.15
C ALA A 67 16.96 21.36 16.73
N GLY A 68 15.73 21.87 16.79
CA GLY A 68 15.40 23.20 17.30
C GLY A 68 15.80 24.36 16.38
N VAL A 69 16.04 24.09 15.08
CA VAL A 69 16.44 25.09 14.09
C VAL A 69 15.21 25.64 13.38
N ILE A 70 14.93 26.94 13.57
CA ILE A 70 13.82 27.63 12.89
C ILE A 70 14.30 28.11 11.51
N HIS A 71 13.92 27.40 10.45
CA HIS A 71 14.12 27.86 9.08
C HIS A 71 13.01 28.83 8.67
N THR A 72 13.30 30.13 8.67
CA THR A 72 12.46 31.12 7.96
C THR A 72 12.73 30.97 6.46
N PRO A 73 11.72 30.63 5.62
CA PRO A 73 11.94 30.54 4.19
C PRO A 73 12.31 31.92 3.66
N LYS A 74 13.55 32.08 3.20
CA LYS A 74 13.93 33.25 2.42
C LYS A 74 13.30 33.09 1.04
N HIS A 75 12.25 33.85 0.79
CA HIS A 75 11.75 34.06 -0.56
C HIS A 75 12.74 34.95 -1.29
N GLU A 76 13.82 34.35 -1.79
CA GLU A 76 14.66 35.03 -2.78
C GLU A 76 13.79 35.21 -4.01
N PRO A 77 13.51 36.45 -4.47
CA PRO A 77 12.85 36.64 -5.74
C PRO A 77 13.78 36.07 -6.80
N HIS A 78 13.48 34.87 -7.27
CA HIS A 78 14.04 34.37 -8.52
C HIS A 78 13.83 35.48 -9.55
N ASP A 79 14.93 35.91 -10.20
CA ASP A 79 14.93 36.94 -11.24
C ASP A 79 13.68 36.79 -12.10
N ALA A 80 12.66 37.57 -11.76
CA ALA A 80 11.54 37.84 -12.63
C ALA A 80 12.17 38.69 -13.71
N GLY A 81 12.79 38.03 -14.69
CA GLY A 81 13.11 38.62 -15.97
C GLY A 81 11.89 39.43 -16.34
N ALA A 82 12.08 40.75 -16.33
CA ALA A 82 11.04 41.75 -16.17
C ALA A 82 9.69 41.24 -16.66
N LEU A 83 8.70 41.12 -15.76
CA LEU A 83 7.31 41.04 -16.18
C LEU A 83 6.98 42.40 -16.83
N SER A 84 7.42 42.57 -18.07
CA SER A 84 7.15 43.70 -18.96
C SER A 84 5.73 43.56 -19.50
N LEU A 85 4.79 43.46 -18.58
CA LEU A 85 3.37 43.46 -18.84
C LEU A 85 2.83 44.57 -17.96
N ARG A 86 3.13 45.80 -18.37
CA ARG A 86 2.54 46.98 -17.74
C ARG A 86 1.10 47.03 -18.20
N LEU A 87 0.22 47.47 -17.31
CA LEU A 87 -1.19 47.67 -17.62
C LEU A 87 -1.39 48.62 -18.83
N ASP A 88 -0.41 49.49 -19.07
CA ASP A 88 -0.36 50.46 -20.16
C ASP A 88 -0.05 49.83 -21.55
N ASP A 89 0.36 48.56 -21.63
CA ASP A 89 0.68 47.87 -22.89
C ASP A 89 -0.58 47.45 -23.67
N TYR A 90 -1.77 47.67 -23.10
CA TYR A 90 -3.07 47.33 -23.71
C TYR A 90 -3.98 48.58 -23.77
N PRO A 91 -3.88 49.42 -24.81
CA PRO A 91 -4.62 50.67 -24.91
C PRO A 91 -6.12 50.51 -25.27
N ASP A 92 -6.61 49.27 -25.46
CA ASP A 92 -7.99 48.97 -25.90
C ASP A 92 -8.79 48.13 -24.88
N LEU A 93 -8.47 48.22 -23.58
CA LEU A 93 -9.33 47.73 -22.49
C LEU A 93 -10.03 48.88 -21.76
#